data_AF-A0A4Y3PIC8-F1
#
_entry.id   AF-A0A4Y3PIC8-F1
#
_cell.length_a   1.000
_cell.length_b   1.000
_cell.length_c   1.000
_cell.angle_alpha   90.00
_cell.angle_beta   90.00
_cell.angle_gamma   90.00
#
_symmetry.space_group_name_H-M   'P 1'
#
loop_
_entity.id
_entity.type
_entity.pdbx_description
1 polymer ?
#
loop_
_entity_poly.entity_id
_entity_poly.type
_entity_poly.pdbx_seq_one_letter_code
_entity_poly.pdbx_strand_id
1 'polypeptide(L)'
;MNSDFIRLKNMEGELKFTQMNNSYGFTVTTKELVFFKPHLTYHLFLHDIVSMVPHTLDTAPMSFRLNRETVHTTFGSQYYKIGVKWARIVSRSGIVEKENMEFIVPLSGKMLTYISQYSGLVVIR
;
A
#
# COMPACT_ATOMS: atom_id res chain seq x y z
N MET A 1 -6.57 -13.34 -13.46
CA MET A 1 -6.79 -12.74 -12.12
C MET A 1 -6.46 -13.82 -11.09
N ASN A 2 -5.52 -13.58 -10.18
CA ASN A 2 -5.03 -14.62 -9.26
C ASN A 2 -6.10 -14.94 -8.18
N SER A 3 -6.44 -16.22 -8.01
CA SER A 3 -7.42 -16.70 -7.03
C SER A 3 -6.94 -16.59 -5.58
N ASP A 4 -5.64 -16.40 -5.37
CA ASP A 4 -5.06 -16.29 -4.04
C ASP A 4 -5.20 -14.90 -3.42
N PHE A 5 -5.62 -13.90 -4.21
CA PHE A 5 -5.93 -12.59 -3.69
C PHE A 5 -7.19 -12.63 -2.83
N ILE A 6 -7.07 -12.06 -1.62
CA ILE A 6 -8.20 -11.90 -0.72
C ILE A 6 -8.98 -10.65 -1.17
N ARG A 7 -10.18 -10.87 -1.69
CA ARG A 7 -11.08 -9.80 -2.10
C ARG A 7 -11.72 -9.15 -0.88
N LEU A 8 -11.59 -7.84 -0.75
CA LEU A 8 -12.40 -7.06 0.18
C LEU A 8 -13.81 -6.92 -0.41
N LYS A 9 -14.83 -7.26 0.38
CA LYS A 9 -16.23 -7.11 -0.03
C LYS A 9 -16.72 -5.67 0.08
N ASN A 10 -16.18 -4.92 1.04
CA ASN A 10 -16.58 -3.56 1.33
C ASN A 10 -15.34 -2.67 1.26
N MET A 11 -15.31 -1.80 0.25
CA MET A 11 -14.32 -0.75 0.08
C MET A 11 -15.00 0.59 0.32
N GLU A 12 -14.37 1.47 1.08
CA GLU A 12 -14.93 2.80 1.34
C GLU A 12 -14.58 3.80 0.23
N GLY A 13 -15.53 4.67 -0.08
CA GLY A 13 -15.34 5.77 -1.04
C GLY A 13 -15.56 5.35 -2.49
N GLU A 14 -15.18 6.25 -3.40
CA GLU A 14 -15.31 6.03 -4.84
C GLU A 14 -14.00 5.47 -5.41
N LEU A 15 -14.09 4.38 -6.18
CA LEU A 15 -12.94 3.77 -6.84
C LEU A 15 -12.32 4.73 -7.86
N LYS A 16 -11.04 5.06 -7.70
CA LYS A 16 -10.31 5.95 -8.62
C LYS A 16 -9.32 5.20 -9.50
N PHE A 17 -8.68 4.17 -8.95
CA PHE A 17 -7.68 3.40 -9.69
C PHE A 17 -7.57 1.99 -9.16
N THR A 18 -7.45 1.01 -10.06
CA THR A 18 -7.02 -0.33 -9.70
C THR A 18 -5.99 -0.81 -10.71
N GLN A 19 -4.95 -1.47 -10.20
CA GLN A 19 -3.93 -2.13 -11.02
C GLN A 19 -3.57 -3.43 -10.36
N MET A 20 -3.71 -4.54 -11.08
CA MET A 20 -3.36 -5.86 -10.58
C MET A 20 -2.45 -6.55 -11.57
N ASN A 21 -1.50 -7.33 -11.07
CA ASN A 21 -0.77 -8.32 -11.83
C ASN A 21 -0.81 -9.68 -11.12
N ASN A 22 0.01 -10.63 -11.55
CA ASN A 22 -0.01 -11.98 -11.01
C ASN A 22 0.54 -12.07 -9.56
N SER A 23 1.32 -11.08 -9.12
CA SER A 23 2.08 -11.13 -7.87
C SER A 23 1.59 -10.14 -6.83
N TYR A 24 0.94 -9.05 -7.24
CA TYR A 24 0.37 -8.04 -6.36
C TYR A 24 -0.71 -7.23 -7.07
N GLY A 25 -1.49 -6.49 -6.29
CA GLY A 25 -2.41 -5.50 -6.80
C GLY A 25 -2.46 -4.28 -5.90
N PHE A 26 -2.97 -3.19 -6.47
CA PHE A 26 -3.20 -1.94 -5.79
C PHE A 26 -4.58 -1.43 -6.17
N THR A 27 -5.28 -0.87 -5.20
CA THR A 27 -6.49 -0.09 -5.43
C THR A 27 -6.43 1.19 -4.64
N VAL A 28 -6.81 2.29 -5.26
CA VAL A 28 -6.95 3.61 -4.65
C VAL A 28 -8.40 4.04 -4.80
N THR A 29 -9.03 4.40 -3.68
CA THR A 29 -10.33 5.07 -3.66
C THR A 29 -10.16 6.50 -3.12
N THR A 30 -11.26 7.23 -2.97
CA THR A 30 -11.26 8.53 -2.29
C THR A 30 -11.00 8.47 -0.79
N LYS A 31 -10.99 7.28 -0.17
CA LYS A 31 -10.83 7.12 1.29
C LYS A 31 -9.74 6.14 1.70
N GLU A 32 -9.34 5.23 0.82
CA GLU A 32 -8.45 4.13 1.18
C GLU A 32 -7.47 3.79 0.06
N LEU A 33 -6.35 3.21 0.50
CA LEU A 33 -5.32 2.62 -0.30
C LEU A 33 -5.20 1.14 0.10
N VAL A 34 -5.42 0.25 -0.86
CA VAL A 34 -5.45 -1.20 -0.63
C VAL A 34 -4.34 -1.87 -1.44
N PHE A 35 -3.57 -2.72 -0.76
CA PHE A 35 -2.52 -3.55 -1.33
C PHE A 35 -2.95 -5.01 -1.29
N PHE A 36 -2.96 -5.67 -2.45
CA PHE A 36 -3.25 -7.09 -2.57
C PHE A 36 -1.95 -7.85 -2.77
N LYS A 37 -1.73 -8.86 -1.94
CA LYS A 37 -0.68 -9.87 -2.08
C LYS A 37 -1.36 -11.24 -2.03
N PRO A 38 -0.77 -12.31 -2.59
CA PRO A 38 -1.28 -13.66 -2.33
C PRO A 38 -1.45 -13.87 -0.82
N HIS A 39 -2.66 -14.26 -0.42
CA HIS A 39 -3.05 -14.56 0.97
C HIS A 39 -3.06 -13.39 1.97
N LEU A 40 -2.71 -12.18 1.56
CA LEU A 40 -2.69 -11.00 2.44
C LEU A 40 -3.19 -9.76 1.71
N THR A 41 -4.09 -9.02 2.34
CA THR A 41 -4.55 -7.73 1.85
C THR A 41 -4.31 -6.69 2.93
N TYR A 42 -3.57 -5.63 2.59
CA TYR A 42 -3.34 -4.50 3.49
C TYR A 42 -4.32 -3.39 3.11
N HIS A 43 -5.10 -2.96 4.07
CA HIS A 43 -6.09 -1.92 3.94
C HIS A 43 -5.66 -0.73 4.79
N LEU A 44 -5.29 0.36 4.10
CA LEU A 44 -4.86 1.60 4.73
C LEU A 44 -5.90 2.68 4.43
N PHE A 45 -6.43 3.33 5.46
CA PHE A 45 -7.21 4.54 5.24
C PHE A 45 -6.29 5.71 4.91
N LEU A 46 -6.68 6.53 3.94
CA LEU A 46 -5.86 7.66 3.51
C LEU A 46 -5.64 8.68 4.64
N HIS A 47 -6.63 8.85 5.52
CA HIS A 47 -6.52 9.75 6.68
C HIS A 47 -5.59 9.24 7.78
N ASP A 48 -5.25 7.94 7.77
CA ASP A 48 -4.28 7.35 8.70
C ASP A 48 -2.85 7.40 8.15
N ILE A 49 -2.65 7.86 6.91
CA ILE A 49 -1.32 8.04 6.34
C ILE A 49 -0.68 9.29 6.97
N VAL A 50 0.41 9.05 7.71
CA VAL A 50 1.15 10.10 8.42
C VAL A 50 2.27 10.66 7.54
N SER A 51 2.89 9.81 6.71
CA SER A 51 3.98 10.23 5.84
C SER A 51 4.07 9.38 4.58
N MET A 52 4.54 10.00 3.50
CA MET A 52 4.89 9.34 2.27
C MET A 52 6.16 9.97 1.74
N VAL A 53 7.25 9.20 1.71
CA VAL A 53 8.57 9.68 1.27
C VAL A 53 9.12 8.83 0.14
N PRO A 54 9.69 9.42 -0.93
CA PRO A 54 10.43 8.66 -1.93
C PRO A 54 11.51 7.82 -1.25
N HIS A 55 11.68 6.58 -1.71
CA HIS A 55 12.63 5.63 -1.17
C HIS A 55 13.37 4.95 -2.33
N THR A 56 14.69 4.84 -2.23
CA THR A 56 15.51 4.05 -3.14
C THR A 56 15.77 2.69 -2.52
N LEU A 57 15.47 1.60 -3.24
CA LEU A 57 15.86 0.26 -2.79
C LEU A 57 17.36 0.11 -2.98
N ASP A 58 18.12 0.07 -1.88
CA ASP A 58 19.52 -0.34 -1.95
C ASP A 58 19.57 -1.83 -2.34
N THR A 59 20.17 -2.13 -3.48
CA THR A 59 20.21 -3.46 -4.11
C THR A 59 21.16 -4.45 -3.41
N ALA A 60 21.37 -4.33 -2.10
CA ALA A 60 22.20 -5.28 -1.33
C ALA A 60 21.32 -6.20 -0.47
N PRO A 61 21.50 -7.54 -0.53
CA PRO A 61 20.80 -8.47 0.35
C PRO A 61 21.45 -8.40 1.74
N MET A 62 21.16 -7.35 2.49
CA MET A 62 21.41 -7.29 3.94
C MET A 62 20.07 -7.30 4.66
N SER A 63 19.73 -8.49 5.14
CA SER A 63 18.71 -8.72 6.14
C SER A 63 19.02 -7.91 7.40
N PHE A 64 18.03 -7.17 7.91
CA PHE A 64 17.58 -7.11 9.31
C PHE A 64 16.78 -5.82 9.55
N ARG A 65 15.47 -5.95 9.82
CA ARG A 65 14.80 -5.51 11.07
C ARG A 65 13.30 -5.75 10.97
N LEU A 66 12.78 -6.37 12.03
CA LEU A 66 11.37 -6.68 12.28
C LEU A 66 10.48 -5.44 12.03
N ASN A 67 9.35 -5.65 11.37
CA ASN A 67 8.25 -4.70 11.11
C ASN A 67 8.28 -3.80 9.84
N ARG A 68 9.09 -4.10 8.81
CA ARG A 68 8.92 -3.50 7.47
C ARG A 68 8.66 -4.58 6.43
N GLU A 69 7.49 -4.54 5.80
CA GLU A 69 7.20 -5.39 4.64
C GLU A 69 7.61 -4.63 3.37
N THR A 70 8.64 -5.15 2.69
CA THR A 70 9.12 -4.63 1.42
C THR A 70 8.41 -5.38 0.29
N VAL A 71 7.64 -4.68 -0.53
CA VAL A 71 6.97 -5.27 -1.71
C VAL A 71 7.82 -4.98 -2.94
N HIS A 72 8.56 -5.97 -3.44
CA HIS A 72 9.35 -5.84 -4.65
C HIS A 72 8.46 -5.84 -5.90
N THR A 73 8.61 -4.84 -6.77
CA THR A 73 7.96 -4.82 -8.08
C THR A 73 8.86 -4.32 -9.20
N THR A 74 8.62 -4.87 -10.39
CA THR A 74 9.33 -4.60 -11.66
C THR A 74 8.63 -3.56 -12.55
N PHE A 75 7.59 -2.87 -12.07
CA PHE A 75 7.10 -1.69 -12.79
C PHE A 75 8.14 -0.57 -12.66
N GLY A 76 8.29 0.29 -13.67
CA GLY A 76 9.16 1.48 -13.65
C GLY A 76 8.70 2.57 -12.66
N SER A 77 8.24 2.13 -11.49
CA SER A 77 7.66 2.88 -10.39
C SER A 77 8.78 3.27 -9.43
N GLN A 78 8.72 4.51 -8.94
CA GLN A 78 9.52 4.93 -7.80
C GLN A 78 8.96 4.25 -6.54
N TYR A 79 9.84 3.82 -5.65
CA TYR A 79 9.42 3.28 -4.36
C TYR A 79 9.13 4.42 -3.40
N TYR A 80 8.11 4.21 -2.57
CA TYR A 80 7.75 5.13 -1.51
C TYR A 80 7.66 4.36 -0.21
N LYS A 81 8.19 4.97 0.83
CA LYS A 81 7.96 4.55 2.20
C LYS A 81 6.74 5.29 2.73
N ILE A 82 5.71 4.54 3.09
CA ILE A 82 4.46 5.04 3.64
C ILE A 82 4.41 4.71 5.12
N GLY A 83 4.38 5.73 5.98
CA GLY A 83 4.14 5.57 7.41
C GLY A 83 2.66 5.77 7.70
N VAL A 84 2.03 4.79 8.36
CA VAL A 84 0.61 4.85 8.73
C VAL A 84 0.41 4.63 10.21
N LYS A 85 -0.57 5.35 10.76
CA LYS A 85 -0.97 5.21 12.15
C LYS A 85 -1.66 3.86 12.39
N TRP A 86 -2.54 3.47 11.47
CA TRP A 86 -3.30 2.23 11.52
C TRP A 86 -3.30 1.52 10.17
N ALA A 87 -3.18 0.21 10.21
CA ALA A 87 -3.30 -0.67 9.06
C ALA A 87 -4.15 -1.88 9.43
N ARG A 88 -5.13 -2.20 8.56
CA ARG A 88 -5.88 -3.45 8.66
C ARG A 88 -5.27 -4.48 7.73
N ILE A 89 -4.87 -5.62 8.29
CA ILE A 89 -4.30 -6.74 7.57
C ILE A 89 -5.37 -7.83 7.50
N VAL A 90 -5.81 -8.13 6.30
CA VAL A 90 -6.80 -9.17 6.02
C VAL A 90 -6.09 -10.39 5.46
N SER A 91 -6.28 -11.52 6.13
CA SER A 91 -5.74 -12.83 5.76
C SER A 91 -6.86 -13.86 5.70
N ARG A 92 -6.55 -15.09 5.25
CA ARG A 92 -7.54 -16.18 5.28
C ARG A 92 -7.90 -16.62 6.70
N SER A 93 -7.03 -16.38 7.68
CA SER A 93 -7.26 -16.70 9.10
C SER A 93 -7.99 -15.60 9.87
N GLY A 94 -8.21 -14.43 9.26
CA GLY A 94 -8.95 -13.33 9.87
C GLY A 94 -8.35 -11.97 9.59
N ILE A 95 -8.87 -10.99 10.34
CA ILE A 95 -8.51 -9.57 10.23
C ILE A 95 -7.72 -9.19 11.48
N VAL A 96 -6.57 -8.56 11.28
CA VAL A 96 -5.74 -8.01 12.36
C VAL A 96 -5.51 -6.54 12.08
N GLU A 97 -5.67 -5.69 13.10
CA GLU A 97 -5.32 -4.28 13.03
C GLU A 97 -3.98 -4.06 13.73
N LYS A 98 -3.13 -3.25 13.11
CA LYS A 98 -1.81 -2.92 13.63
C LYS A 98 -1.57 -1.42 13.59
N GLU A 99 -0.96 -0.93 14.65
CA GLU A 99 -0.53 0.46 14.77
C GLU A 99 0.89 0.68 14.24
N ASN A 100 1.19 1.91 13.86
CA ASN A 100 2.54 2.41 13.55
C ASN A 100 3.30 1.53 12.56
N MET A 101 2.67 1.27 11.41
CA MET A 101 3.23 0.44 10.36
C MET A 101 3.93 1.28 9.30
N GLU A 102 4.95 0.69 8.69
CA GLU A 102 5.68 1.27 7.57
C GLU A 102 5.68 0.29 6.40
N PHE A 103 5.26 0.80 5.24
CA PHE A 103 5.19 0.03 4.00
C PHE A 103 6.18 0.61 2.99
N ILE A 104 6.97 -0.25 2.36
CA ILE A 104 7.79 0.16 1.21
C ILE A 104 7.14 -0.44 -0.03
N VAL A 105 6.51 0.43 -0.80
CA VAL A 105 5.70 0.04 -1.95
C VAL A 105 6.04 0.87 -3.18
N PRO A 106 6.01 0.27 -4.36
CA PRO A 106 6.13 0.99 -5.61
C PRO A 106 4.80 1.67 -5.96
N LEU A 107 4.87 2.97 -6.25
CA LEU A 107 3.71 3.76 -6.65
C LEU A 107 3.92 4.30 -8.06
N SER A 108 2.92 4.14 -8.90
CA SER A 108 2.91 4.78 -10.22
C SER A 108 2.60 6.27 -10.08
N GLY A 109 3.03 7.09 -11.05
CA GLY A 109 2.73 8.52 -11.06
C GLY A 109 1.22 8.82 -10.96
N LYS A 110 0.37 8.01 -11.63
CA LYS A 110 -1.09 8.14 -11.54
C LYS A 110 -1.62 7.86 -10.14
N MET A 111 -1.08 6.85 -9.45
CA MET A 111 -1.48 6.54 -8.07
C MET A 111 -1.10 7.68 -7.12
N LEU A 112 0.09 8.24 -7.27
CA LEU A 112 0.53 9.39 -6.48
C LEU A 112 -0.41 10.59 -6.66
N THR A 113 -0.87 10.87 -7.88
CA THR A 113 -1.85 11.94 -8.13
C THR A 113 -3.15 11.72 -7.37
N TYR A 114 -3.69 10.48 -7.35
CA TYR A 114 -4.91 10.20 -6.60
C TYR A 114 -4.69 10.26 -5.09
N ILE A 115 -3.59 9.69 -4.61
CA ILE A 115 -3.28 9.73 -3.18
C ILE A 115 -3.11 11.18 -2.73
N SER A 116 -2.36 12.02 -3.45
CA SER A 116 -2.19 13.43 -3.07
C SER A 116 -3.50 14.21 -3.11
N GLN A 117 -4.40 13.91 -4.05
CA GLN A 117 -5.70 14.56 -4.15
C GLN A 117 -6.64 14.25 -2.98
N TYR A 118 -6.62 13.01 -2.46
CA TYR A 118 -7.63 12.55 -1.49
C TYR A 118 -7.10 12.29 -0.07
N SER A 119 -5.79 12.21 0.13
CA SER A 119 -5.20 11.95 1.46
C SER A 119 -5.11 13.17 2.37
N GLY A 120 -5.24 14.38 1.81
CA GLY A 120 -4.94 15.61 2.56
C GLY A 120 -3.46 15.78 2.90
N LEU A 121 -2.56 14.93 2.36
CA LEU A 121 -1.12 15.09 2.52
C LEU A 121 -0.64 16.36 1.83
N VAL A 122 0.17 17.13 2.56
CA VAL A 122 0.80 18.34 2.04
C VAL A 122 2.24 18.02 1.68
N VAL A 123 2.65 18.39 0.46
CA VAL A 123 4.05 18.29 0.04
C VAL A 123 4.84 19.38 0.75
N ILE A 124 5.74 18.98 1.64
CA ILE A 124 6.71 19.86 2.26
C ILE A 124 7.95 19.89 1.35
N ARG A 125 8.37 21.09 0.95
CA ARG A 125 9.58 21.34 0.15
C ARG A 125 10.68 21.92 1.02
#